data_AF-A0A9D1U795-F1
#
_entry.id   AF-A0A9D1U795-F1
#
_cell.length_a   1.000
_cell.length_b   1.000
_cell.length_c   1.000
_cell.angle_alpha   90.00
_cell.angle_beta   90.00
_cell.angle_gamma   90.00
#
_symmetry.space_group_name_H-M   'P 1'
#
loop_
_entity.id
_entity.type
_entity.pdbx_description
1 polymer ?
#
loop_
_entity_poly.entity_id
_entity_poly.type
_entity_poly.pdbx_seq_one_letter_code
_entity_poly.pdbx_strand_id
1 'polypeptide(L)'
;MAEYIRQFGLPQWFVDFLTSVVDKVYEIISLSGVQILIMLAALQSISPSLYEAAHVEGAGGWEKFWLITLPMASSSLLLCLIYSIIDSFVAYNNPIVVLTQELMGNMRYGYSAAMSWVYFLMVSVILGLVAFLGSKLVFTYDKQR
;
A
#
# COMPACT_ATOMS: atom_id res chain seq x y z
N MET A 1 19.40 22.02 -5.67
CA MET A 1 20.33 21.31 -4.78
C MET A 1 21.54 20.76 -5.54
N ALA A 2 21.35 20.18 -6.74
CA ALA A 2 22.45 19.70 -7.61
C ALA A 2 23.51 20.76 -7.98
N GLU A 3 23.12 22.03 -8.18
CA GLU A 3 24.06 23.13 -8.50
C GLU A 3 25.06 23.43 -7.36
N TYR A 4 24.66 23.25 -6.09
CA TYR A 4 25.50 23.53 -4.92
C TYR A 4 26.56 22.44 -4.66
N ILE A 5 26.35 21.22 -5.18
CA ILE A 5 27.25 20.08 -4.94
C ILE A 5 28.36 20.01 -6.02
N ARG A 6 28.12 20.58 -7.20
CA ARG A 6 29.16 20.79 -8.23
C ARG A 6 30.35 21.62 -7.73
N GLN A 7 30.14 22.48 -6.75
CA GLN A 7 31.18 23.33 -6.16
C GLN A 7 32.15 22.57 -5.23
N PHE A 8 31.78 21.35 -4.78
CA PHE A 8 32.59 20.51 -3.88
C PHE A 8 33.50 19.50 -4.60
N GLY A 9 33.48 19.44 -5.94
CA GLY A 9 34.36 18.53 -6.71
C GLY A 9 34.09 17.03 -6.51
N LEU A 10 32.95 16.66 -5.92
CA LEU A 10 32.56 15.28 -5.71
C LEU A 10 32.12 14.62 -7.04
N PRO A 11 32.46 13.34 -7.27
CA PRO A 11 32.05 12.65 -8.48
C PRO A 11 30.52 12.45 -8.51
N GLN A 12 29.90 12.77 -9.65
CA GLN A 12 28.45 12.82 -9.83
C GLN A 12 27.72 11.55 -9.36
N TRP A 13 28.28 10.37 -9.62
CA TRP A 13 27.70 9.08 -9.23
C TRP A 13 27.49 8.94 -7.72
N PHE A 14 28.36 9.55 -6.90
CA PHE A 14 28.28 9.46 -5.44
C PHE A 14 27.14 10.32 -4.90
N VAL A 15 26.94 11.50 -5.50
CA VAL A 15 25.84 12.40 -5.18
C VAL A 15 24.51 11.76 -5.58
N ASP A 16 24.43 11.24 -6.79
CA ASP A 16 23.23 10.57 -7.30
C ASP A 16 22.87 9.34 -6.47
N PHE A 17 23.88 8.59 -5.98
CA PHE A 17 23.67 7.47 -5.06
C PHE A 17 23.08 7.93 -3.72
N LEU A 18 23.67 8.95 -3.07
CA LEU A 18 23.18 9.46 -1.79
C LEU A 18 21.76 10.02 -1.92
N THR A 19 21.49 10.80 -2.96
CA THR A 19 20.15 11.33 -3.23
C THR A 19 19.17 10.20 -3.51
N SER A 20 19.53 9.19 -4.30
CA SER A 20 18.66 8.03 -4.57
C SER A 20 18.30 7.24 -3.31
N VAL A 21 19.25 7.03 -2.39
CA VAL A 21 18.96 6.34 -1.12
C VAL A 21 17.98 7.16 -0.28
N VAL A 22 18.19 8.47 -0.16
CA VAL A 22 17.31 9.37 0.60
C VAL A 22 15.90 9.39 0.00
N ASP A 23 15.80 9.54 -1.33
CA ASP A 23 14.53 9.58 -2.04
C ASP A 23 13.76 8.25 -1.88
N LYS A 24 14.46 7.11 -1.97
CA LYS A 24 13.84 5.79 -1.77
C LYS A 24 13.35 5.57 -0.35
N VAL A 25 14.10 6.02 0.66
CA VAL A 25 13.65 5.92 2.06
C VAL A 25 12.38 6.75 2.26
N TYR A 26 12.37 7.97 1.74
CA TYR A 26 11.19 8.83 1.77
C TYR A 26 10.00 8.19 1.05
N GLU A 27 10.22 7.65 -0.14
CA GLU A 27 9.21 6.96 -0.94
C GLU A 27 8.60 5.77 -0.18
N ILE A 28 9.44 4.90 0.40
CA ILE A 28 8.96 3.74 1.18
C ILE A 28 8.12 4.19 2.38
N ILE A 29 8.55 5.22 3.11
CA ILE A 29 7.81 5.74 4.28
C ILE A 29 6.47 6.32 3.83
N SER A 30 6.45 7.10 2.74
CA SER A 30 5.23 7.71 2.21
C SER A 30 4.24 6.66 1.71
N LEU A 31 4.73 5.61 1.03
CA LEU A 31 3.91 4.55 0.46
C LEU A 31 3.37 3.56 1.51
N SER A 32 4.08 3.36 2.62
CA SER A 32 3.71 2.36 3.65
C SER A 32 3.04 2.93 4.88
N GLY A 33 3.01 4.27 5.03
CA GLY A 33 2.49 4.92 6.24
C GLY A 33 1.05 4.52 6.57
N VAL A 34 0.16 4.46 5.58
CA VAL A 34 -1.25 4.11 5.80
C VAL A 34 -1.40 2.63 6.17
N GLN A 35 -0.66 1.74 5.51
CA GLN A 35 -0.68 0.31 5.72
C GLN A 35 -0.14 -0.06 7.11
N ILE A 36 0.89 0.65 7.58
CA ILE A 36 1.42 0.52 8.94
C ILE A 36 0.34 0.88 9.96
N LEU A 37 -0.35 2.01 9.77
CA LEU A 37 -1.41 2.45 10.69
C LEU A 37 -2.59 1.47 10.72
N ILE A 38 -3.00 0.95 9.55
CA ILE A 38 -4.06 -0.07 9.44
C ILE A 38 -3.64 -1.33 10.19
N MET A 39 -2.41 -1.81 9.99
CA MET A 39 -1.91 -3.02 10.65
C MET A 39 -1.76 -2.83 12.16
N LEU A 40 -1.32 -1.65 12.59
CA LEU A 40 -1.19 -1.31 14.01
C LEU A 40 -2.55 -1.31 14.70
N ALA A 41 -3.56 -0.68 14.08
CA ALA A 41 -4.93 -0.67 14.60
C ALA A 41 -5.51 -2.09 14.66
N ALA A 42 -5.22 -2.92 13.66
CA ALA A 42 -5.65 -4.32 13.62
C ALA A 42 -5.06 -5.13 14.78
N LEU A 43 -3.75 -5.02 15.03
CA LEU A 43 -3.08 -5.72 16.11
C LEU A 43 -3.56 -5.26 17.48
N GLN A 44 -3.85 -3.96 17.65
CA GLN A 44 -4.41 -3.41 18.89
C GLN A 44 -5.83 -3.89 19.17
N SER A 45 -6.58 -4.31 18.14
CA SER A 45 -7.94 -4.84 18.31
C SER A 45 -7.97 -6.26 18.88
N ILE A 46 -6.86 -7.00 18.82
CA ILE A 46 -6.77 -8.37 19.31
C ILE A 46 -6.72 -8.35 20.84
N SER A 47 -7.64 -9.05 21.51
CA SER A 47 -7.71 -9.05 22.97
C SER A 47 -6.50 -9.77 23.59
N PRO A 48 -5.93 -9.26 24.69
CA PRO A 48 -4.80 -9.89 25.39
C PRO A 48 -5.18 -11.27 25.97
N SER A 49 -6.47 -11.50 26.28
CA SER A 49 -6.98 -12.77 26.80
C SER A 49 -6.72 -13.96 25.86
N LEU A 50 -6.71 -13.75 24.53
CA LEU A 50 -6.39 -14.80 23.55
C LEU A 50 -4.93 -15.24 23.64
N TYR A 51 -4.02 -14.29 23.93
CA TYR A 51 -2.60 -14.58 24.09
C TYR A 51 -2.29 -15.26 25.44
N GLU A 52 -3.05 -14.94 26.48
CA GLU A 52 -2.98 -15.60 27.79
C GLU A 52 -3.47 -17.06 27.69
N ALA A 53 -4.61 -17.30 27.05
CA ALA A 53 -5.10 -18.67 26.80
C ALA A 53 -4.08 -19.51 26.02
N ALA A 54 -3.51 -18.95 24.96
CA ALA A 54 -2.46 -19.61 24.19
C ALA A 54 -1.16 -19.83 24.99
N HIS A 55 -0.88 -19.00 26.00
CA HIS A 55 0.24 -19.22 26.91
C HIS A 55 -0.01 -20.36 27.88
N VAL A 56 -1.23 -20.48 28.41
CA VAL A 56 -1.66 -21.60 29.26
C VAL A 56 -1.61 -22.92 28.50
N GLU A 57 -1.92 -22.91 27.20
CA GLU A 57 -1.80 -24.08 26.30
C GLU A 57 -0.34 -24.40 25.88
N GLY A 58 0.65 -23.61 26.32
CA GLY A 58 2.06 -23.84 26.00
C GLY A 58 2.46 -23.49 24.56
N ALA A 59 1.63 -22.76 23.82
CA ALA A 59 1.93 -22.38 22.43
C ALA A 59 3.15 -21.44 22.36
N GLY A 60 4.05 -21.71 21.39
CA GLY A 60 5.23 -20.88 21.14
C GLY A 60 4.90 -19.55 20.45
N GLY A 61 5.82 -18.58 20.47
CA GLY A 61 5.61 -17.27 19.84
C GLY A 61 5.34 -17.34 18.32
N TRP A 62 6.01 -18.26 17.62
CA TRP A 62 5.78 -18.51 16.19
C TRP A 62 4.38 -19.08 15.91
N GLU A 63 3.93 -19.99 16.77
CA GLU A 63 2.63 -20.64 16.67
C GLU A 63 1.50 -19.63 16.92
N LYS A 64 1.66 -18.77 17.93
CA LYS A 64 0.74 -17.65 18.19
C LYS A 64 0.63 -16.69 17.00
N PHE A 65 1.73 -16.39 16.32
CA PHE A 65 1.70 -15.50 15.16
C PHE A 65 0.87 -16.08 14.00
N TRP A 66 1.12 -17.34 13.63
CA TRP A 66 0.43 -17.97 12.50
C TRP A 66 -1.00 -18.40 12.80
N LEU A 67 -1.31 -18.81 14.04
CA LEU A 67 -2.65 -19.29 14.41
C LEU A 67 -3.57 -18.20 14.97
N ILE A 68 -3.04 -17.14 15.58
CA ILE A 68 -3.85 -16.10 16.24
C ILE A 68 -3.69 -14.77 15.50
N THR A 69 -2.47 -14.24 15.43
CA THR A 69 -2.23 -12.89 14.93
C THR A 69 -2.59 -12.75 13.45
N LEU A 70 -2.08 -13.63 12.59
CA LEU A 70 -2.26 -13.56 11.14
C LEU A 70 -3.73 -13.84 10.70
N PRO A 71 -4.43 -14.84 11.25
CA PRO A 71 -5.84 -15.07 10.92
C PRO A 71 -6.75 -13.94 11.42
N MET A 72 -6.51 -13.41 12.61
CA MET A 72 -7.30 -12.29 13.14
C MET A 72 -7.02 -10.98 12.40
N ALA A 73 -5.78 -10.74 11.96
CA ALA A 73 -5.43 -9.59 11.15
C ALA A 73 -5.76 -9.77 9.66
N SER A 74 -6.26 -10.93 9.22
CA SER A 74 -6.49 -11.24 7.80
C SER A 74 -7.43 -10.25 7.10
N SER A 75 -8.47 -9.77 7.79
CA SER A 75 -9.39 -8.73 7.29
C SER A 75 -8.66 -7.40 7.05
N SER A 76 -7.79 -7.00 7.98
CA SER A 76 -6.98 -5.78 7.85
C SER A 76 -5.86 -5.92 6.82
N LEU A 77 -5.30 -7.13 6.64
CA LEU A 77 -4.35 -7.43 5.57
C LEU A 77 -4.98 -7.26 4.18
N LEU A 78 -6.23 -7.69 4.01
CA LEU A 78 -6.98 -7.45 2.78
C LEU A 78 -7.21 -5.96 2.55
N LEU A 79 -7.57 -5.20 3.59
CA LEU A 79 -7.70 -3.75 3.48
C LEU A 79 -6.39 -3.09 3.04
N CYS A 80 -5.26 -3.49 3.62
CA CYS A 80 -3.93 -3.02 3.20
C CYS A 80 -3.63 -3.38 1.74
N LEU A 81 -3.97 -4.59 1.29
CA LEU A 81 -3.79 -5.00 -0.11
C LEU A 81 -4.62 -4.16 -1.06
N ILE A 82 -5.91 -3.96 -0.77
CA ILE A 82 -6.80 -3.12 -1.59
C ILE A 82 -6.24 -1.70 -1.65
N TYR A 83 -5.86 -1.13 -0.50
CA TYR A 83 -5.31 0.22 -0.43
C TYR A 83 -4.02 0.35 -1.25
N SER A 84 -3.11 -0.61 -1.13
CA SER A 84 -1.85 -0.62 -1.89
C SER A 84 -2.09 -0.68 -3.40
N ILE A 85 -3.13 -1.40 -3.85
CA ILE A 85 -3.49 -1.48 -5.26
C ILE A 85 -4.06 -0.15 -5.74
N ILE A 86 -4.97 0.46 -4.96
CA ILE A 86 -5.52 1.79 -5.26
C ILE A 86 -4.39 2.80 -5.40
N ASP A 87 -3.47 2.83 -4.44
CA ASP A 87 -2.34 3.77 -4.42
C ASP A 87 -1.46 3.59 -5.67
N SER A 88 -1.17 2.35 -6.07
CA SER A 88 -0.39 2.05 -7.29
C SER A 88 -1.08 2.51 -8.59
N PHE A 89 -2.42 2.41 -8.67
CA PHE A 89 -3.16 2.86 -9.85
C PHE A 89 -3.37 4.38 -9.88
N VAL A 90 -3.41 5.06 -8.74
CA VAL A 90 -3.59 6.52 -8.65
C VAL A 90 -2.24 7.25 -8.64
N ALA A 91 -1.13 6.51 -8.51
CA ALA A 91 0.21 7.06 -8.47
C ALA A 91 0.46 8.05 -9.61
N TYR A 92 1.04 9.21 -9.25
CA TYR A 92 1.29 10.30 -10.18
C TYR A 92 2.22 9.91 -11.34
N ASN A 93 3.13 8.96 -11.08
CA ASN A 93 4.06 8.43 -12.08
C ASN A 93 3.42 7.39 -13.02
N ASN A 94 2.13 7.08 -12.86
CA ASN A 94 1.46 6.11 -13.70
C ASN A 94 1.35 6.65 -15.14
N PRO A 95 1.80 5.91 -16.17
CA PRO A 95 1.84 6.40 -17.55
C PRO A 95 0.49 6.90 -18.09
N ILE A 96 -0.61 6.27 -17.66
CA ILE A 96 -1.96 6.66 -18.09
C ILE A 96 -2.38 7.97 -17.42
N VAL A 97 -2.05 8.13 -16.13
CA VAL A 97 -2.31 9.37 -15.39
C VAL A 97 -1.49 10.52 -15.96
N VAL A 98 -0.21 10.30 -16.29
CA VAL A 98 0.64 11.30 -16.94
C VAL A 98 0.08 11.68 -18.32
N LEU A 99 -0.29 10.68 -19.14
CA LEU A 99 -0.84 10.93 -20.48
C LEU A 99 -2.14 11.75 -20.43
N THR A 100 -3.04 11.45 -19.49
CA THR A 100 -4.28 12.21 -19.33
C THR A 100 -4.02 13.67 -18.93
N GLN A 101 -3.02 13.92 -18.07
CA GLN A 101 -2.58 15.27 -17.71
C GLN A 101 -1.94 16.01 -18.90
N GLU A 102 -1.09 15.35 -19.69
CA GLU A 102 -0.49 15.94 -20.89
C GLU A 102 -1.55 16.33 -21.93
N LEU A 103 -2.53 15.46 -22.16
CA LEU A 103 -3.65 15.74 -23.08
C LEU A 103 -4.51 16.92 -22.59
N MET A 104 -4.67 17.06 -21.28
CA MET A 104 -5.33 18.21 -20.66
C MET A 104 -4.54 19.51 -20.89
N GLY A 105 -3.21 19.46 -20.74
CA GLY A 105 -2.32 20.61 -21.00
C GLY A 105 -2.31 21.05 -22.46
N ASN A 106 -2.47 20.11 -23.40
CA ASN A 106 -2.55 20.36 -24.83
C ASN A 106 -3.97 20.80 -25.31
N MET A 107 -4.84 21.25 -24.40
CA MET A 107 -6.23 21.65 -24.67
C MET A 107 -7.12 20.55 -25.29
N ARG A 108 -6.69 19.28 -25.22
CA ARG A 108 -7.44 18.12 -25.75
C ARG A 108 -8.32 17.50 -24.66
N TYR A 109 -9.15 18.33 -24.03
CA TYR A 109 -9.97 17.95 -22.87
C TYR A 109 -10.90 16.76 -23.14
N GLY A 110 -11.46 16.65 -24.35
CA GLY A 110 -12.36 15.54 -24.71
C GLY A 110 -11.66 14.16 -24.71
N TYR A 111 -10.43 14.10 -25.21
CA TYR A 111 -9.64 12.85 -25.18
C TYR A 111 -9.17 12.50 -23.77
N SER A 112 -8.72 13.51 -23.01
CA SER A 112 -8.32 13.34 -21.60
C SER A 112 -9.49 12.79 -20.76
N ALA A 113 -10.68 13.38 -20.89
CA ALA A 113 -11.88 12.93 -20.17
C ALA A 113 -12.29 11.50 -20.54
N ALA A 114 -12.29 11.15 -21.84
CA ALA A 114 -12.64 9.80 -22.30
C ALA A 114 -11.66 8.75 -21.75
N MET A 115 -10.36 9.04 -21.77
CA MET A 115 -9.33 8.16 -21.20
C MET A 115 -9.50 7.98 -19.69
N SER A 116 -9.80 9.05 -18.95
CA SER A 116 -10.04 8.98 -17.50
C SER A 116 -11.24 8.10 -17.14
N TRP A 117 -12.33 8.17 -17.91
CA TRP A 117 -13.50 7.29 -17.70
C TRP A 117 -13.20 5.83 -17.99
N VAL A 118 -12.49 5.53 -19.07
CA VAL A 118 -12.08 4.16 -19.41
C VAL A 118 -11.14 3.62 -18.32
N TYR A 119 -10.17 4.42 -17.88
CA TYR A 119 -9.25 4.05 -16.81
C TYR A 119 -9.98 3.81 -15.48
N PHE A 120 -10.92 4.68 -15.12
CA PHE A 120 -11.74 4.54 -13.92
C PHE A 120 -12.53 3.22 -13.91
N LEU A 121 -13.17 2.86 -15.03
CA LEU A 121 -13.91 1.59 -15.13
C LEU A 121 -12.97 0.39 -15.06
N MET A 122 -11.83 0.45 -15.73
CA MET A 122 -10.82 -0.61 -15.68
C MET A 122 -10.32 -0.86 -14.25
N VAL A 123 -9.94 0.21 -13.54
CA VAL A 123 -9.48 0.12 -12.13
C VAL A 123 -10.61 -0.40 -11.24
N SER A 124 -11.85 0.05 -11.44
CA SER A 124 -13.00 -0.43 -10.66
C SER A 124 -13.25 -1.93 -10.85
N VAL A 125 -13.10 -2.45 -12.07
CA VAL A 125 -13.21 -3.89 -12.35
C VAL A 125 -12.09 -4.67 -11.67
N ILE A 126 -10.85 -4.19 -11.74
CA ILE A 126 -9.69 -4.83 -11.10
C ILE A 126 -9.87 -4.84 -9.58
N LEU A 127 -10.25 -3.71 -8.97
CA LEU A 127 -10.51 -3.61 -7.53
C LEU A 127 -11.66 -4.53 -7.10
N GLY A 128 -12.74 -4.59 -7.89
CA GLY A 128 -13.86 -5.50 -7.64
C GLY A 128 -13.42 -6.97 -7.67
N LEU A 129 -12.60 -7.36 -8.65
CA LEU A 129 -12.04 -8.71 -8.75
C LEU A 129 -11.13 -9.04 -7.56
N VAL A 130 -10.25 -8.12 -7.17
CA VAL A 130 -9.34 -8.33 -6.04
C VAL A 130 -10.12 -8.40 -4.72
N ALA A 131 -11.09 -7.53 -4.51
CA ALA A 131 -11.95 -7.58 -3.34
C ALA A 131 -12.75 -8.89 -3.29
N PHE A 132 -13.22 -9.38 -4.43
CA PHE A 132 -13.94 -10.65 -4.54
C PHE A 132 -13.05 -11.88 -4.28
N LEU A 133 -11.82 -11.88 -4.79
CA LEU A 133 -10.82 -12.93 -4.52
C LEU A 133 -10.36 -12.88 -3.07
N GLY A 134 -10.11 -11.68 -2.55
CA GLY A 134 -9.71 -11.45 -1.17
C GLY A 134 -10.77 -11.87 -0.17
N SER A 135 -12.06 -11.58 -0.44
CA SER A 135 -13.15 -11.97 0.46
C SER A 135 -13.32 -13.49 0.56
N LYS A 136 -12.84 -14.26 -0.42
CA LYS A 136 -12.75 -15.73 -0.33
C LYS A 136 -11.56 -16.23 0.49
N LEU A 137 -10.49 -15.45 0.61
CA LEU A 137 -9.30 -15.78 1.40
C LEU A 137 -9.40 -15.31 2.85
N VAL A 138 -10.15 -14.24 3.10
CA VAL A 138 -10.39 -13.72 4.44
C VAL A 138 -11.50 -14.51 5.11
N PHE A 139 -11.12 -15.24 6.16
CA PHE A 139 -12.04 -15.89 7.07
C PHE A 139 -12.68 -14.80 7.94
N THR A 140 -13.76 -14.20 7.44
CA THR A 140 -14.54 -13.22 8.19
C THR A 140 -15.07 -13.88 9.44
N TYR A 141 -14.46 -13.57 10.60
CA TYR A 141 -15.09 -13.78 11.89
C TYR A 141 -16.23 -12.77 12.05
N ASP A 142 -17.30 -12.95 11.28
CA ASP A 142 -18.64 -12.48 11.66
C ASP A 142 -19.31 -13.61 12.43
N LYS A 143 -18.82 -13.78 13.65
CA LYS A 143 -19.55 -14.46 14.71
C LYS A 143 -18.91 -14.04 16.00
N GLN A 144 -19.37 -12.93 16.57
CA GLN A 144 -19.94 -12.87 17.93
C GLN A 144 -20.66 -11.52 18.11
N ARG A 145 -21.99 -11.62 18.20
CA ARG A 145 -22.95 -10.76 18.93
C ARG A 145 -22.68 -9.27 19.08
#